data_AF-A0A1I6L4I7-F1
#
_entry.id   AF-A0A1I6L4I7-F1
#
_cell.length_a   1.000
_cell.length_b   1.000
_cell.length_c   1.000
_cell.angle_alpha   90.00
_cell.angle_beta   90.00
_cell.angle_gamma   90.00
#
_symmetry.space_group_name_H-M   'P 1'
#
loop_
_entity.id
_entity.type
_entity.pdbx_description
1 polymer ?
#
loop_
_entity_poly.entity_id
_entity_poly.type
_entity_poly.pdbx_seq_one_letter_code
_entity_poly.pdbx_strand_id
1 'polypeptide(L)'
;MTDELAEGLSEIGWARVQSQFPRVACRLIDAVSPDEMIRYRTPAQARKQLKKLQSFWGRLVAVCEDLSELREPEYKTVNHWSASSTELDNGAAPDRIATLIQSAAQMEPGLSMLIDELEDRAAKGTGKRPRNELAFEVADALMDVYLVGKGSLPTYGRQSNEKKVSGEYCLLLELLFARMELKVDDVVNVAETLIKPLKDNPEMTKARLDRIHKEQNALVQRQRNGRMSLPDHFNIEKAKQGI
;
A
#
# COMPACT_ATOMS: atom_id res chain seq x y z
N MET A 1 -5.14 17.02 8.23
CA MET A 1 -4.37 17.60 7.12
C MET A 1 -4.23 19.10 7.35
N THR A 2 -3.10 19.74 6.99
CA THR A 2 -3.07 21.21 6.88
C THR A 2 -3.81 21.63 5.60
N ASP A 3 -4.47 22.79 5.60
CA ASP A 3 -5.22 23.28 4.42
C ASP A 3 -4.30 23.39 3.18
N GLU A 4 -3.05 23.81 3.38
CA GLU A 4 -2.02 23.91 2.34
C GLU A 4 -1.66 22.56 1.69
N LEU A 5 -1.61 21.48 2.48
CA LEU A 5 -1.32 20.14 1.97
C LEU A 5 -2.52 19.59 1.19
N ALA A 6 -3.75 19.85 1.67
CA ALA A 6 -4.97 19.44 0.99
C ALA A 6 -5.12 20.14 -0.36
N GLU A 7 -4.85 21.45 -0.40
CA GLU A 7 -4.87 22.26 -1.61
C GLU A 7 -3.82 21.77 -2.62
N GLY A 8 -2.56 21.64 -2.21
CA GLY A 8 -1.50 21.18 -3.12
C GLY A 8 -1.73 19.74 -3.62
N LEU A 9 -2.26 18.83 -2.79
CA LEU A 9 -2.65 17.49 -3.26
C LEU A 9 -3.78 17.56 -4.30
N SER A 10 -4.77 18.43 -4.08
CA SER A 10 -5.85 18.68 -5.04
C SER A 10 -5.30 19.19 -6.37
N GLU A 11 -4.35 20.13 -6.35
CA GLU A 11 -3.70 20.68 -7.55
C GLU A 11 -3.02 19.60 -8.40
N ILE A 12 -2.42 18.59 -7.78
CA ILE A 12 -1.76 17.48 -8.47
C ILE A 12 -2.70 16.33 -8.86
N GLY A 13 -4.02 16.53 -8.71
CA GLY A 13 -5.03 15.58 -9.14
C GLY A 13 -5.32 14.45 -8.16
N TRP A 14 -5.13 14.68 -6.85
CA TRP A 14 -5.35 13.68 -5.81
C TRP A 14 -6.73 13.00 -5.88
N ALA A 15 -7.81 13.74 -6.13
CA ALA A 15 -9.15 13.16 -6.25
C ALA A 15 -9.26 12.12 -7.39
N ARG A 16 -8.57 12.36 -8.51
CA ARG A 16 -8.46 11.39 -9.62
C ARG A 16 -7.66 10.17 -9.20
N VAL A 17 -6.53 10.37 -8.52
CA VAL A 17 -5.68 9.28 -8.04
C VAL A 17 -6.44 8.40 -7.05
N GLN A 18 -7.16 8.99 -6.10
CA GLN A 18 -7.98 8.22 -5.15
C GLN A 18 -9.07 7.38 -5.84
N SER A 19 -9.72 7.94 -6.87
CA SER A 19 -10.84 7.27 -7.54
C SER A 19 -10.40 6.24 -8.59
N GLN A 20 -9.34 6.53 -9.35
CA GLN A 20 -8.93 5.71 -10.50
C GLN A 20 -7.69 4.86 -10.22
N PHE A 21 -6.85 5.26 -9.27
CA PHE A 21 -5.58 4.61 -8.91
C PHE A 21 -5.42 4.44 -7.39
N PRO A 22 -6.38 3.78 -6.72
CA PRO A 22 -6.37 3.59 -5.26
C PRO A 22 -5.05 3.05 -4.70
N ARG A 23 -4.33 2.20 -5.45
CA ARG A 23 -3.03 1.67 -5.00
C ARG A 23 -1.94 2.74 -4.91
N VAL A 24 -1.96 3.71 -5.82
CA VAL A 24 -1.05 4.87 -5.77
C VAL A 24 -1.41 5.77 -4.59
N ALA A 25 -2.70 5.97 -4.32
CA ALA A 25 -3.17 6.72 -3.16
C ALA A 25 -2.72 6.07 -1.84
N CYS A 26 -2.90 4.76 -1.69
CA CYS A 26 -2.48 4.05 -0.48
C CYS A 26 -0.97 4.07 -0.27
N ARG A 27 -0.16 3.94 -1.34
CA ARG A 27 1.30 4.08 -1.20
C ARG A 27 1.72 5.42 -0.60
N LEU A 28 1.05 6.52 -0.95
CA LEU A 28 1.35 7.81 -0.33
C LEU A 28 0.89 7.83 1.13
N ILE A 29 -0.33 7.38 1.42
CA ILE A 29 -0.89 7.31 2.79
C ILE A 29 0.03 6.49 3.71
N ASP A 30 0.46 5.32 3.25
CA ASP A 30 1.32 4.41 4.00
C ASP A 30 2.71 5.02 4.23
N ALA A 31 3.25 5.74 3.25
CA ALA A 31 4.53 6.42 3.37
C ALA A 31 4.50 7.58 4.38
N VAL A 32 3.36 8.27 4.53
CA VAL A 32 3.21 9.43 5.42
C VAL A 32 2.58 9.09 6.78
N SER A 33 2.06 7.87 6.95
CA SER A 33 1.43 7.44 8.19
C SER A 33 2.47 7.29 9.31
N PRO A 34 2.23 7.90 10.49
CA PRO A 34 3.14 7.80 11.64
C PRO A 34 3.12 6.42 12.31
N ASP A 35 2.19 5.53 11.93
CA ASP A 35 1.97 4.26 12.62
C ASP A 35 3.00 3.18 12.24
N GLU A 36 3.33 2.36 13.23
CA GLU A 36 4.42 1.37 13.26
C GLU A 36 4.32 0.22 12.23
N MET A 37 3.41 0.26 11.25
CA MET A 37 3.42 -0.72 10.15
C MET A 37 4.67 -0.63 9.26
N ILE A 38 5.46 0.44 9.42
CA ILE A 38 6.83 0.61 8.92
C ILE A 38 7.85 -0.24 9.73
N ARG A 39 7.60 -1.54 9.98
CA ARG A 39 8.56 -2.44 10.66
C ARG A 39 9.54 -3.16 9.74
N TYR A 40 9.46 -2.95 8.42
CA TYR A 40 10.27 -3.66 7.41
C TYR A 40 11.13 -2.73 6.56
N ARG A 41 11.68 -1.66 7.15
CA ARG A 41 12.52 -0.67 6.46
C ARG A 41 13.72 -1.29 5.76
N THR A 42 14.25 -2.39 6.30
CA THR A 42 15.38 -3.07 5.68
C THR A 42 14.92 -4.24 4.79
N PRO A 43 15.57 -4.47 3.64
CA PRO A 43 15.35 -5.66 2.83
C PRO A 43 15.46 -6.97 3.61
N ALA A 44 16.33 -7.02 4.63
CA ALA A 44 16.49 -8.16 5.51
C ALA A 44 15.24 -8.40 6.39
N GLN A 45 14.68 -7.34 6.97
CA GLN A 45 13.42 -7.42 7.73
C GLN A 45 12.24 -7.78 6.81
N ALA A 46 12.19 -7.20 5.60
CA ALA A 46 11.17 -7.53 4.60
C ALA A 46 11.21 -9.01 4.23
N ARG A 47 12.39 -9.58 3.93
CA ARG A 47 12.56 -11.03 3.67
C ARG A 47 12.13 -11.90 4.84
N LYS A 48 12.51 -11.51 6.06
CA LYS A 48 12.15 -12.27 7.27
C LYS A 48 10.63 -12.29 7.45
N GLN A 49 9.96 -11.17 7.21
CA GLN A 49 8.51 -11.10 7.33
C GLN A 49 7.80 -11.81 6.20
N LEU A 50 8.26 -11.62 4.96
CA LEU A 50 7.73 -12.31 3.78
C LEU A 50 7.68 -13.82 4.03
N LYS A 51 8.79 -14.41 4.50
CA LYS A 51 8.85 -15.84 4.82
C LYS A 51 7.83 -16.25 5.89
N LYS A 52 7.64 -15.44 6.94
CA LYS A 52 6.64 -15.70 7.98
C LYS A 52 5.22 -15.63 7.44
N LEU A 53 4.94 -14.62 6.62
CA LEU A 53 3.63 -14.37 6.05
C LEU A 53 3.25 -15.46 5.05
N GLN A 54 4.14 -15.81 4.13
CA GLN A 54 3.96 -16.93 3.19
C GLN A 54 3.76 -18.26 3.93
N SER A 55 4.53 -18.53 4.99
CA SER A 55 4.37 -19.75 5.79
C SER A 55 3.06 -19.78 6.60
N PHE A 56 2.61 -18.64 7.12
CA PHE A 56 1.31 -18.53 7.78
C PHE A 56 0.18 -18.75 6.77
N TRP A 57 0.23 -18.05 5.64
CA TRP A 57 -0.79 -18.12 4.60
C TRP A 57 -0.91 -19.52 4.00
N GLY A 58 0.21 -20.15 3.64
CA GLY A 58 0.22 -21.52 3.13
C GLY A 58 -0.36 -22.54 4.12
N ARG A 59 -0.13 -22.36 5.43
CA ARG A 59 -0.75 -23.22 6.46
C ARG A 59 -2.25 -22.96 6.59
N LEU A 60 -2.69 -21.70 6.52
CA LEU A 60 -4.10 -21.36 6.59
C LEU A 60 -4.86 -21.93 5.39
N VAL A 61 -4.31 -21.81 4.17
CA VAL A 61 -4.89 -22.40 2.96
C VAL A 61 -5.01 -23.91 3.09
N ALA A 62 -3.94 -24.60 3.49
CA ALA A 62 -3.96 -26.05 3.67
C ALA A 62 -5.04 -26.49 4.68
N VAL A 63 -5.17 -25.77 5.81
CA VAL A 63 -6.23 -26.06 6.80
C VAL A 63 -7.62 -25.82 6.21
N CYS A 64 -7.82 -24.75 5.43
CA CYS A 64 -9.10 -24.49 4.78
C CYS A 64 -9.45 -25.55 3.72
N GLU A 65 -8.47 -26.04 2.96
CA GLU A 65 -8.63 -27.15 2.01
C GLU A 65 -9.03 -28.44 2.74
N ASP A 66 -8.26 -28.84 3.76
CA ASP A 66 -8.55 -30.03 4.57
C ASP A 66 -9.96 -29.98 5.20
N LEU A 67 -10.36 -28.81 5.72
CA LEU A 67 -11.69 -28.62 6.30
C LEU A 67 -12.82 -28.68 5.27
N SER A 68 -12.57 -28.25 4.02
CA SER A 68 -13.56 -28.27 2.94
C SER A 68 -13.84 -29.69 2.41
N GLU A 69 -12.92 -30.62 2.65
CA GLU A 69 -13.03 -32.02 2.23
C GLU A 69 -13.66 -32.94 3.31
N LEU A 70 -13.95 -32.40 4.50
CA LEU A 70 -14.58 -33.16 5.58
C LEU A 70 -15.96 -33.68 5.17
N ARG A 71 -16.27 -34.92 5.57
CA ARG A 71 -17.61 -35.48 5.40
C ARG A 71 -18.55 -34.90 6.45
N GLU A 72 -19.84 -34.91 6.15
CA GLU A 72 -20.90 -34.38 7.03
C GLU A 72 -20.78 -34.77 8.52
N PRO A 73 -20.42 -36.01 8.91
CA PRO A 73 -20.26 -36.38 10.32
C PRO A 73 -19.06 -35.68 10.98
N GLU A 74 -17.94 -35.55 10.27
CA GLU A 74 -16.72 -34.92 10.76
C GLU A 74 -16.90 -33.40 10.83
N TYR A 75 -17.52 -32.84 9.79
CA TYR A 75 -17.89 -31.42 9.71
C TYR A 75 -18.76 -30.99 10.91
N LYS A 76 -19.82 -31.76 11.20
CA LYS A 76 -20.69 -31.51 12.37
C LYS A 76 -19.94 -31.66 13.68
N THR A 77 -19.05 -32.64 13.79
CA THR A 77 -18.25 -32.86 15.01
C THR A 77 -17.34 -31.68 15.31
N VAL A 78 -16.61 -31.19 14.31
CA VAL A 78 -15.71 -30.04 14.45
C VAL A 78 -16.47 -28.78 14.83
N ASN A 79 -17.60 -28.50 14.15
CA ASN A 79 -18.45 -27.36 14.50
C ASN A 79 -19.02 -27.47 15.91
N HIS A 80 -19.43 -28.68 16.34
CA HIS A 80 -19.93 -28.94 17.67
C HIS A 80 -18.86 -28.75 18.76
N TRP A 81 -17.64 -29.26 18.56
CA TRP A 81 -16.53 -29.09 19.51
C TRP A 81 -15.99 -27.65 19.59
N SER A 82 -16.23 -26.86 18.54
CA SER A 82 -15.84 -25.45 18.47
C SER A 82 -16.91 -24.50 19.01
N ALA A 83 -18.08 -25.01 19.38
CA ALA A 83 -19.18 -24.21 19.92
C ALA A 83 -18.98 -23.97 21.42
N SER A 84 -19.33 -22.77 21.89
CA SER A 84 -19.43 -22.51 23.33
C SER A 84 -20.66 -23.20 23.93
N SER A 85 -20.68 -23.40 25.25
CA SER A 85 -21.82 -24.01 25.96
C SER A 85 -23.14 -23.29 25.67
N THR A 86 -23.13 -21.96 25.69
CA THR A 86 -24.28 -21.10 25.36
C THR A 86 -24.80 -21.28 23.94
N GLU A 87 -23.93 -21.58 22.97
CA GLU A 87 -24.34 -21.78 21.57
C GLU A 87 -24.99 -23.15 21.36
N LEU A 88 -24.52 -24.16 22.10
CA LEU A 88 -25.11 -25.49 22.09
C LEU A 88 -26.49 -25.51 22.75
N ASP A 89 -26.67 -24.75 23.83
CA ASP A 89 -27.97 -24.61 24.52
C ASP A 89 -29.05 -23.96 23.64
N ASN A 90 -28.64 -23.15 22.65
CA ASN A 90 -29.54 -22.51 21.68
C ASN A 90 -29.92 -23.43 20.48
N GLY A 91 -29.51 -24.70 20.50
CA GLY A 91 -30.06 -25.75 19.65
C GLY A 91 -29.32 -26.01 18.32
N ALA A 92 -28.26 -25.25 17.99
CA ALA A 92 -27.42 -25.55 16.84
C ALA A 92 -25.99 -25.04 17.02
N ALA A 93 -25.01 -25.91 16.75
CA ALA A 93 -23.61 -25.48 16.69
C ALA A 93 -23.41 -24.53 15.49
N PRO A 94 -22.77 -23.38 15.67
CA PRO A 94 -22.50 -22.43 14.60
C PRO A 94 -21.58 -23.04 13.55
N ASP A 95 -21.75 -22.63 12.29
CA ASP A 95 -20.91 -23.08 11.20
C ASP A 95 -19.55 -22.36 11.18
N ARG A 96 -18.66 -22.78 12.07
CA ARG A 96 -17.31 -22.24 12.25
C ARG A 96 -16.42 -22.56 11.07
N ILE A 97 -16.56 -23.74 10.47
CA ILE A 97 -15.79 -24.15 9.28
C ILE A 97 -16.09 -23.20 8.12
N ALA A 98 -17.37 -23.00 7.76
CA ALA A 98 -17.74 -22.08 6.70
C ALA A 98 -17.28 -20.64 6.99
N THR A 99 -17.41 -20.20 8.24
CA THR A 99 -16.96 -18.86 8.67
C THR A 99 -15.44 -18.68 8.52
N LEU A 100 -14.64 -19.69 8.88
CA LEU A 100 -13.18 -19.65 8.74
C LEU A 100 -12.78 -19.59 7.27
N ILE A 101 -13.35 -20.45 6.42
CA ILE A 101 -13.08 -20.48 4.97
C ILE A 101 -13.44 -19.13 4.34
N GLN A 102 -14.61 -18.58 4.69
CA GLN A 102 -15.05 -17.27 4.20
C GLN A 102 -14.10 -16.16 4.66
N SER A 103 -13.69 -16.17 5.93
CA SER A 103 -12.77 -15.16 6.46
C SER A 103 -11.39 -15.24 5.81
N ALA A 104 -10.88 -16.45 5.57
CA ALA A 104 -9.63 -16.66 4.85
C ALA A 104 -9.73 -16.09 3.42
N ALA A 105 -10.80 -16.41 2.69
CA ALA A 105 -11.04 -15.87 1.35
C ALA A 105 -11.13 -14.33 1.33
N GLN A 106 -11.72 -13.72 2.37
CA GLN A 106 -11.79 -12.26 2.51
C GLN A 106 -10.43 -11.62 2.82
N MET A 107 -9.53 -12.33 3.52
CA MET A 107 -8.19 -11.84 3.87
C MET A 107 -7.15 -12.04 2.75
N GLU A 108 -7.33 -13.02 1.87
CA GLU A 108 -6.42 -13.37 0.76
C GLU A 108 -5.89 -12.15 0.00
N PRO A 109 -6.71 -11.15 -0.40
CA PRO A 109 -6.22 -10.07 -1.24
C PRO A 109 -5.31 -9.11 -0.50
N GLY A 110 -5.67 -8.75 0.74
CA GLY A 110 -4.84 -7.88 1.58
C GLY A 110 -3.50 -8.52 1.89
N LEU A 111 -3.51 -9.83 2.18
CA LEU A 111 -2.29 -10.61 2.40
C LEU A 111 -1.45 -10.72 1.12
N SER A 112 -2.07 -10.93 -0.04
CA SER A 112 -1.37 -10.96 -1.33
C SER A 112 -0.71 -9.62 -1.66
N MET A 113 -1.41 -8.50 -1.40
CA MET A 113 -0.84 -7.17 -1.60
C MET A 113 0.36 -6.92 -0.69
N LEU A 114 0.27 -7.33 0.58
CA LEU A 114 1.38 -7.22 1.52
C LEU A 114 2.57 -8.11 1.13
N ILE A 115 2.31 -9.30 0.57
CA ILE A 115 3.35 -10.18 0.02
C ILE A 115 4.06 -9.50 -1.14
N ASP A 116 3.32 -8.99 -2.15
CA ASP A 116 3.88 -8.28 -3.30
C ASP A 116 4.79 -7.12 -2.85
N GLU A 117 4.34 -6.34 -1.88
CA GLU A 117 5.09 -5.20 -1.36
C GLU A 117 6.37 -5.63 -0.61
N LEU A 118 6.29 -6.69 0.19
CA LEU A 118 7.46 -7.23 0.90
C LEU A 118 8.48 -7.84 -0.07
N GLU A 119 8.04 -8.44 -1.18
CA GLU A 119 8.90 -8.92 -2.26
C GLU A 119 9.64 -7.76 -2.93
N ASP A 120 8.92 -6.70 -3.31
CA ASP A 120 9.52 -5.49 -3.87
C ASP A 120 10.53 -4.84 -2.91
N ARG A 121 10.20 -4.74 -1.62
CA ARG A 121 11.11 -4.21 -0.59
C ARG A 121 12.32 -5.13 -0.37
N ALA A 122 12.15 -6.44 -0.43
CA ALA A 122 13.23 -7.43 -0.32
C ALA A 122 14.22 -7.39 -1.50
N ALA A 123 13.72 -7.06 -2.70
CA ALA A 123 14.48 -6.97 -3.95
C ALA A 123 15.34 -5.69 -4.04
N LYS A 124 14.94 -4.59 -3.40
CA LYS A 124 15.65 -3.29 -3.41
C LYS A 124 17.03 -3.26 -2.68
N GLY A 125 17.52 -4.40 -2.20
CA GLY A 125 18.63 -4.49 -1.24
C GLY A 125 20.07 -4.47 -1.77
N THR A 126 20.36 -4.02 -2.98
CA THR A 126 21.72 -4.04 -3.54
C THR A 126 22.38 -2.67 -3.76
N GLY A 127 21.70 -1.56 -3.43
CA GLY A 127 22.24 -0.19 -3.61
C GLY A 127 22.80 0.45 -2.33
N LYS A 128 23.72 1.42 -2.48
CA LYS A 128 24.09 2.36 -1.41
C LYS A 128 22.81 3.07 -0.95
N ARG A 129 22.45 2.88 0.32
CA ARG A 129 21.25 3.49 0.91
C ARG A 129 21.37 5.02 0.87
N PRO A 130 20.34 5.74 0.38
CA PRO A 130 20.33 7.19 0.54
C PRO A 130 20.26 7.56 2.02
N ARG A 131 20.98 8.61 2.42
CA ARG A 131 20.69 9.29 3.70
C ARG A 131 19.25 9.81 3.58
N ASN A 132 18.36 9.42 4.51
CA ASN A 132 16.92 9.72 4.53
C ASN A 132 16.02 8.82 3.65
N GLU A 133 16.10 7.50 3.80
CA GLU A 133 15.23 6.52 3.10
C GLU A 133 13.73 6.86 3.14
N LEU A 134 13.21 7.32 4.29
CA LEU A 134 11.79 7.68 4.43
C LEU A 134 11.42 8.91 3.58
N ALA A 135 12.32 9.89 3.47
CA ALA A 135 12.10 11.04 2.59
C ALA A 135 12.05 10.61 1.11
N PHE A 136 12.88 9.64 0.72
CA PHE A 136 12.83 9.07 -0.62
C PHE A 136 11.59 8.22 -0.87
N GLU A 137 11.10 7.49 0.13
CA GLU A 137 9.87 6.69 0.04
C GLU A 137 8.64 7.58 -0.15
N VAL A 138 8.52 8.63 0.66
CA VAL A 138 7.47 9.65 0.54
C VAL A 138 7.55 10.37 -0.80
N ALA A 139 8.76 10.75 -1.22
CA ALA A 139 8.95 11.41 -2.51
C ALA A 139 8.60 10.51 -3.69
N ASP A 140 9.04 9.25 -3.68
CA ASP A 140 8.71 8.28 -4.72
C ASP A 140 7.19 8.04 -4.82
N ALA A 141 6.50 7.97 -3.68
CA ALA A 141 5.05 7.83 -3.63
C ALA A 141 4.32 9.09 -4.15
N LEU A 142 4.75 10.29 -3.72
CA LEU A 142 4.18 11.55 -4.21
C LEU A 142 4.41 11.73 -5.71
N MET A 143 5.54 11.26 -6.23
CA MET A 143 5.83 11.32 -7.66
C MET A 143 4.87 10.46 -8.48
N ASP A 144 4.49 9.28 -7.98
CA ASP A 144 3.46 8.45 -8.65
C ASP A 144 2.09 9.15 -8.64
N VAL A 145 1.73 9.81 -7.55
CA VAL A 145 0.51 10.63 -7.47
C VAL A 145 0.56 11.74 -8.52
N TYR A 146 1.66 12.48 -8.59
CA TYR A 146 1.84 13.57 -9.54
C TYR A 146 1.77 13.07 -11.00
N LEU A 147 2.53 12.01 -11.31
CA LEU A 147 2.65 11.47 -12.65
C LEU A 147 1.30 10.97 -13.18
N VAL A 148 0.51 10.31 -12.34
CA VAL A 148 -0.81 9.79 -12.72
C VAL A 148 -1.86 10.89 -12.72
N GLY A 149 -1.83 11.78 -11.72
CA GLY A 149 -2.79 12.85 -11.56
C GLY A 149 -2.70 13.89 -12.67
N LYS A 150 -1.50 14.44 -12.91
CA LYS A 150 -1.22 15.45 -13.95
C LYS A 150 -0.90 14.84 -15.32
N GLY A 151 -0.51 13.57 -15.39
CA GLY A 151 -0.12 12.91 -16.64
C GLY A 151 1.29 13.31 -17.13
N SER A 152 2.09 13.97 -16.30
CA SER A 152 3.42 14.48 -16.65
C SER A 152 4.38 14.39 -15.47
N LEU A 153 5.69 14.38 -15.75
CA LEU A 153 6.69 14.39 -14.68
C LEU A 153 6.67 15.74 -13.94
N PRO A 154 6.86 15.73 -12.62
CA PRO A 154 6.95 16.95 -11.84
C PRO A 154 8.15 17.81 -12.23
N THR A 155 7.97 19.13 -12.14
CA THR A 155 9.08 20.08 -12.19
C THR A 155 9.73 20.17 -10.82
N TYR A 156 11.06 20.35 -10.81
CA TYR A 156 11.83 20.54 -9.59
C TYR A 156 12.90 21.61 -9.84
N GLY A 157 13.20 22.41 -8.82
CA GLY A 157 14.25 23.40 -8.90
C GLY A 157 14.39 24.26 -7.65
N ARG A 158 15.19 25.30 -7.77
CA ARG A 158 15.31 26.40 -6.80
C ARG A 158 14.86 27.69 -7.46
N GLN A 159 14.38 28.64 -6.67
CA GLN A 159 14.17 29.99 -7.18
C GLN A 159 15.53 30.63 -7.49
N SER A 160 15.62 31.39 -8.58
CA SER A 160 16.89 31.91 -9.14
C SER A 160 17.70 32.78 -8.19
N ASN A 161 17.09 33.34 -7.14
CA ASN A 161 17.73 34.25 -6.19
C ASN A 161 17.68 33.79 -4.72
N GLU A 162 17.06 32.64 -4.41
CA GLU A 162 16.92 32.16 -3.02
C GLU A 162 17.23 30.66 -2.91
N LYS A 163 17.69 30.19 -1.74
CA LYS A 163 17.79 28.75 -1.43
C LYS A 163 16.41 28.06 -1.37
N LYS A 164 15.31 28.78 -1.57
CA LYS A 164 13.95 28.25 -1.57
C LYS A 164 13.70 27.33 -2.76
N VAL A 165 13.00 26.24 -2.49
CA VAL A 165 12.56 25.30 -3.52
C VAL A 165 11.57 25.95 -4.48
N SER A 166 11.53 25.44 -5.71
CA SER A 166 10.53 25.80 -6.71
C SER A 166 9.87 24.55 -7.32
N GLY A 167 8.62 24.71 -7.75
CA GLY A 167 7.78 23.64 -8.30
C GLY A 167 6.79 23.08 -7.29
N GLU A 168 5.54 22.84 -7.74
CA GLU A 168 4.43 22.29 -6.95
C GLU A 168 4.87 21.04 -6.17
N TYR A 169 5.65 20.17 -6.82
CA TYR A 169 6.15 18.94 -6.23
C TYR A 169 7.13 19.15 -5.06
N CYS A 170 8.12 20.03 -5.21
CA CYS A 170 9.09 20.28 -4.13
C CYS A 170 8.43 20.99 -2.92
N LEU A 171 7.45 21.87 -3.17
CA LEU A 171 6.67 22.52 -2.11
C LEU A 171 5.86 21.49 -1.32
N LEU A 172 5.19 20.56 -2.02
CA LEU A 172 4.48 19.46 -1.38
C LEU A 172 5.41 18.54 -0.57
N LEU A 173 6.61 18.25 -1.07
CA LEU A 173 7.60 17.48 -0.31
C LEU A 173 8.03 18.20 0.97
N GLU A 174 8.26 19.52 0.93
CA GLU A 174 8.58 20.29 2.13
C GLU A 174 7.45 20.21 3.17
N LEU A 175 6.19 20.37 2.74
CA LEU A 175 5.02 20.26 3.62
C LEU A 175 4.92 18.86 4.24
N LEU A 176 5.09 17.81 3.44
CA LEU A 176 5.05 16.42 3.91
C LEU A 176 6.20 16.11 4.88
N PHE A 177 7.42 16.50 4.54
CA PHE A 177 8.58 16.28 5.41
C PHE A 177 8.47 17.03 6.72
N ALA A 178 7.97 18.28 6.69
CA ALA A 178 7.70 19.06 7.89
C ALA A 178 6.64 18.38 8.77
N ARG A 179 5.55 17.88 8.16
CA ARG A 179 4.49 17.16 8.88
C ARG A 179 4.96 15.88 9.55
N MET A 180 5.96 15.23 8.95
CA MET A 180 6.58 14.00 9.44
C MET A 180 7.82 14.23 10.32
N GLU A 181 8.15 15.49 10.61
CA GLU A 181 9.36 15.90 11.36
C GLU A 181 10.66 15.35 10.76
N LEU A 182 10.70 15.16 9.45
CA LEU A 182 11.87 14.65 8.74
C LEU A 182 12.89 15.76 8.49
N LYS A 183 14.12 15.55 8.98
CA LYS A 183 15.26 16.43 8.69
C LYS A 183 15.88 16.07 7.35
N VAL A 184 15.50 16.79 6.31
CA VAL A 184 16.06 16.64 4.95
C VAL A 184 16.94 17.84 4.65
N ASP A 185 18.23 17.59 4.41
CA ASP A 185 19.22 18.64 4.15
C ASP A 185 18.91 19.45 2.88
N ASP A 186 18.32 18.79 1.87
CA ASP A 186 17.92 19.41 0.61
C ASP A 186 16.84 18.59 -0.11
N VAL A 187 15.61 19.13 -0.16
CA VAL A 187 14.47 18.52 -0.85
C VAL A 187 14.70 18.44 -2.36
N VAL A 188 15.42 19.40 -2.94
CA VAL A 188 15.72 19.41 -4.38
C VAL A 188 16.60 18.23 -4.76
N ASN A 189 17.55 17.85 -3.91
CA ASN A 189 18.40 16.68 -4.17
C ASN A 189 17.58 15.37 -4.15
N VAL A 190 16.59 15.25 -3.27
CA VAL A 190 15.67 14.10 -3.25
C VAL A 190 14.85 14.06 -4.55
N ALA A 191 14.28 15.20 -4.94
CA ALA A 191 13.50 15.33 -6.17
C ALA A 191 14.35 15.05 -7.42
N GLU A 192 15.55 15.64 -7.53
CA GLU A 192 16.46 15.44 -8.66
C GLU A 192 16.82 13.97 -8.82
N THR A 193 17.17 13.29 -7.72
CA THR A 193 17.56 11.87 -7.75
C THR A 193 16.45 10.97 -8.31
N LEU A 194 15.19 11.31 -8.07
CA LEU A 194 14.04 10.53 -8.55
C LEU A 194 13.60 10.93 -9.96
N ILE A 195 13.58 12.22 -10.27
CA ILE A 195 12.97 12.75 -11.51
C ILE A 195 13.97 12.75 -12.66
N LYS A 196 15.26 13.06 -12.41
CA LYS A 196 16.27 13.17 -13.46
C LYS A 196 16.40 11.89 -14.30
N PRO A 197 16.46 10.67 -13.73
CA PRO A 197 16.52 9.44 -14.52
C PRO A 197 15.29 9.25 -15.43
N LEU A 198 14.11 9.66 -14.95
CA LEU A 198 12.85 9.56 -15.70
C LEU A 198 12.76 10.60 -16.83
N LYS A 199 13.30 11.79 -16.59
CA LYS A 199 13.38 12.88 -17.57
C LYS A 199 14.39 12.57 -18.67
N ASP A 200 15.55 12.02 -18.29
CA ASP A 200 16.64 11.67 -19.22
C ASP A 200 16.31 10.40 -20.01
N ASN A 201 15.41 9.55 -19.51
CA ASN A 201 14.98 8.33 -20.18
C ASN A 201 13.44 8.19 -20.23
N PRO A 202 12.78 8.63 -21.32
CA PRO A 202 11.34 8.50 -21.50
C PRO A 202 10.82 7.05 -21.43
N GLU A 203 11.65 6.06 -21.78
CA GLU A 203 11.25 4.64 -21.65
C GLU A 203 11.07 4.23 -20.19
N MET A 204 11.85 4.79 -19.26
CA MET A 204 11.67 4.54 -17.84
C MET A 204 10.36 5.14 -17.32
N THR A 205 9.98 6.32 -17.81
CA THR A 205 8.68 6.94 -17.49
C THR A 205 7.53 6.06 -17.98
N LYS A 206 7.63 5.57 -19.23
CA LYS A 206 6.64 4.65 -19.79
C LYS A 206 6.57 3.34 -19.00
N ALA A 207 7.72 2.71 -18.72
CA ALA A 207 7.77 1.48 -17.94
C ALA A 207 7.19 1.65 -16.52
N ARG A 208 7.38 2.81 -15.91
CA ARG A 208 6.80 3.16 -14.61
C ARG A 208 5.28 3.30 -14.68
N LEU A 209 4.75 4.00 -15.70
CA LEU A 209 3.31 4.09 -15.96
C LEU A 209 2.69 2.72 -16.26
N ASP A 210 3.34 1.91 -17.11
CA ASP A 210 2.89 0.56 -17.46
C ASP A 210 2.82 -0.33 -16.21
N ARG A 211 3.79 -0.22 -15.30
CA ARG A 211 3.77 -0.92 -14.00
C ARG A 211 2.57 -0.48 -13.16
N ILE A 212 2.36 0.83 -13.00
CA ILE A 212 1.21 1.38 -12.24
C ILE A 212 -0.11 0.87 -12.82
N HIS A 213 -0.27 0.92 -14.15
CA HIS A 213 -1.47 0.45 -14.83
C HIS A 213 -1.67 -1.06 -14.67
N LYS A 214 -0.59 -1.85 -14.77
CA LYS A 214 -0.64 -3.30 -14.56
C LYS A 214 -1.08 -3.64 -13.13
N GLU A 215 -0.50 -2.98 -12.13
CA GLU A 215 -0.88 -3.15 -10.72
C GLU A 215 -2.34 -2.76 -10.47
N GLN A 216 -2.79 -1.64 -11.05
CA GLN A 216 -4.18 -1.19 -10.95
C GLN A 216 -5.15 -2.16 -11.64
N ASN A 217 -4.81 -2.66 -12.82
CA ASN A 217 -5.63 -3.63 -13.55
C ASN A 217 -5.73 -4.96 -12.81
N ALA A 218 -4.63 -5.43 -12.19
CA ALA A 218 -4.65 -6.61 -11.33
C ALA A 218 -5.59 -6.41 -10.13
N LEU A 219 -5.57 -5.23 -9.51
CA LEU A 219 -6.47 -4.89 -8.41
C LEU A 219 -7.95 -4.86 -8.86
N VAL A 220 -8.26 -4.22 -9.99
CA VAL A 220 -9.62 -4.17 -10.55
C VAL A 220 -10.14 -5.56 -10.94
N GLN A 221 -9.30 -6.41 -11.54
CA GLN A 221 -9.68 -7.79 -11.87
C GLN A 221 -9.98 -8.61 -10.61
N ARG A 222 -9.18 -8.45 -9.54
CA ARG A 222 -9.43 -9.11 -8.25
C ARG A 222 -10.74 -8.64 -7.60
N GLN A 223 -11.11 -7.36 -7.72
CA GLN A 223 -12.40 -6.83 -7.24
C GLN A 223 -13.59 -7.40 -8.04
N ARG A 224 -13.51 -7.38 -9.38
CA ARG A 224 -14.59 -7.87 -10.26
C ARG A 224 -14.88 -9.35 -10.07
N ASN A 225 -13.86 -10.13 -9.70
CA ASN A 225 -14.01 -11.55 -9.43
C ASN A 225 -14.65 -11.84 -8.05
N GLY A 226 -15.13 -10.82 -7.34
CA GLY A 226 -15.76 -10.97 -6.02
C GLY A 226 -14.80 -11.39 -4.91
N ARG A 227 -13.49 -11.41 -5.19
CA ARG A 227 -12.46 -11.88 -4.26
C ARG A 227 -12.02 -10.82 -3.27
N MET A 228 -12.51 -9.58 -3.34
CA MET A 228 -11.97 -8.48 -2.54
C MET A 228 -13.03 -7.42 -2.19
N SER A 229 -13.26 -7.19 -0.90
CA SER A 229 -13.67 -5.88 -0.40
C SER A 229 -12.40 -5.11 -0.07
N LEU A 230 -12.24 -3.93 -0.66
CA LEU A 230 -11.16 -3.02 -0.32
C LEU A 230 -11.18 -2.71 1.20
N PRO A 231 -10.03 -2.69 1.90
CA PRO A 231 -9.96 -2.23 3.29
C PRO A 231 -10.62 -0.86 3.47
N ASP A 232 -11.11 -0.53 4.67
CA ASP A 232 -11.82 0.73 4.93
C ASP A 232 -11.06 2.02 4.50
N HIS A 233 -9.72 2.01 4.48
CA HIS A 233 -8.89 3.13 4.01
C HIS A 233 -8.86 3.29 2.47
N PHE A 234 -9.34 2.30 1.73
CA PHE A 234 -9.59 2.36 0.29
C PHE A 234 -11.04 2.72 -0.04
N ASN A 235 -11.92 2.80 0.98
CA ASN A 235 -13.27 3.29 0.81
C ASN A 235 -13.23 4.82 0.74
N ILE A 236 -13.50 5.39 -0.43
CA ILE A 236 -13.31 6.82 -0.76
C ILE A 236 -14.01 7.74 0.26
N GLU A 237 -15.11 7.28 0.89
CA GLU A 237 -15.82 8.05 1.92
C GLU A 237 -15.11 8.10 3.29
N LYS A 238 -14.35 7.07 3.67
CA LYS A 238 -13.53 7.04 4.89
C LYS A 238 -12.10 7.53 4.66
N ALA A 239 -11.54 7.38 3.46
CA ALA A 239 -10.25 7.97 3.08
C ALA A 239 -10.26 9.50 3.18
N LYS A 240 -11.45 10.14 3.05
CA LYS A 240 -11.66 11.56 3.35
C LYS A 240 -11.44 11.92 4.82
N GLN A 241 -11.49 10.95 5.74
CA GLN A 241 -11.37 11.17 7.18
C GLN A 241 -9.95 10.86 7.72
N GLY A 242 -9.08 10.24 6.91
CA GLY A 242 -7.79 9.68 7.33
C GLY A 242 -6.55 10.48 6.95
N ILE A 243 -6.69 11.66 6.34
CA ILE A 243 -5.59 12.61 6.10
C ILE A 243 -5.92 13.93 6.76
#